data_AF-A0A4R6AFC8-F1
#
_entry.id   AF-A0A4R6AFC8-F1
#
_cell.length_a   1.000
_cell.length_b   1.000
_cell.length_c   1.000
_cell.angle_alpha   90.00
_cell.angle_beta   90.00
_cell.angle_gamma   90.00
#
_symmetry.space_group_name_H-M   'P 1'
#
loop_
_entity.id
_entity.type
_entity.pdbx_description
1 polymer ?
#
loop_
_entity_poly.entity_id
_entity_poly.type
_entity_poly.pdbx_seq_one_letter_code
_entity_poly.pdbx_strand_id
1 'polypeptide(L)'
;MRKEIALSALTQKSETYRQYKADLDGDYVDIFGAHPEYHDPDDASYPVAQAFGRRVRDEGARAGIRYESVRHAGHANWVCFRPPLIQNVTQAKHFRIEVPRTGRVVVRQVS
;
A
#
# COMPACT_ATOMS: atom_id res chain seq x y z
N MET A 1 -6.02 4.97 12.41
CA MET A 1 -6.60 6.21 13.01
C MET A 1 -7.97 6.03 13.66
N ARG A 2 -9.08 5.70 12.98
CA ARG A 2 -10.41 5.58 13.67
C ARG A 2 -10.50 4.47 14.71
N LYS A 3 -9.95 3.29 14.40
CA LYS A 3 -9.87 2.17 15.35
C LYS A 3 -9.11 2.60 16.62
N GLU A 4 -8.00 3.32 16.46
CA GLU A 4 -7.24 3.86 17.59
C GLU A 4 -8.02 4.94 18.35
N ILE A 5 -8.73 5.84 17.66
CA ILE A 5 -9.62 6.83 18.31
C ILE A 5 -10.67 6.12 19.15
N ALA A 6 -11.30 5.07 18.64
CA ALA A 6 -12.33 4.29 19.35
C ALA A 6 -11.77 3.60 20.62
N LEU A 7 -10.49 3.22 20.61
CA LEU A 7 -9.78 2.63 21.75
C LEU A 7 -9.15 3.68 22.67
N SER A 8 -9.48 4.98 22.50
CA SER A 8 -8.91 6.08 23.26
C SER A 8 -9.98 7.11 23.68
N ALA A 9 -9.59 8.06 24.54
CA ALA A 9 -10.41 9.22 24.91
C ALA A 9 -10.42 10.34 23.84
N LEU A 10 -9.65 10.18 22.75
CA LEU A 10 -9.53 11.21 21.72
C LEU A 10 -10.84 11.40 20.95
N THR A 11 -11.18 12.63 20.61
CA THR A 11 -12.31 12.95 19.71
C THR A 11 -11.86 13.10 18.25
N GLN A 12 -10.56 13.36 18.05
CA GLN A 12 -9.91 13.45 16.75
C GLN A 12 -8.44 13.00 16.85
N LYS A 13 -7.86 12.62 15.72
CA LYS A 13 -6.42 12.40 15.57
C LYS A 13 -5.93 13.11 14.31
N SER A 14 -4.77 13.77 14.42
CA SER A 14 -4.09 14.39 13.29
C SER A 14 -2.72 13.77 13.12
N GLU A 15 -2.33 13.47 11.89
CA GLU A 15 -1.01 12.95 11.54
C GLU A 15 -0.48 13.63 10.27
N THR A 16 0.85 13.70 10.15
CA THR A 16 1.51 14.24 8.96
C THR A 16 2.16 13.10 8.18
N TYR A 17 1.85 13.02 6.90
CA TYR A 17 2.33 12.02 5.96
C TYR A 17 3.17 12.68 4.87
N ARG A 18 4.07 11.89 4.28
CA ARG A 18 4.88 12.29 3.13
C ARG A 18 4.61 11.34 1.99
N GLN A 19 4.38 11.89 0.80
CA GLN A 19 4.35 11.10 -0.42
C GLN A 19 5.78 10.94 -0.93
N TYR A 20 6.13 9.70 -1.25
CA TYR A 20 7.34 9.39 -2.00
C TYR A 20 6.96 9.00 -3.41
N LYS A 21 7.71 9.53 -4.37
CA LYS A 21 7.73 9.05 -5.75
C LYS A 21 9.02 8.28 -5.95
N ALA A 22 8.96 7.21 -6.72
CA ALA A 22 10.11 6.40 -7.09
C ALA A 22 9.84 5.78 -8.46
N ASP A 23 10.91 5.45 -9.15
CA ASP A 23 10.86 4.64 -10.35
C ASP A 23 11.16 3.18 -9.96
N LEU A 24 10.38 2.26 -10.51
CA LEU A 24 10.52 0.82 -10.27
C LEU A 24 11.09 0.18 -11.52
N ASP A 25 12.35 -0.26 -11.44
CA ASP A 25 13.05 -0.91 -12.55
C ASP A 25 12.90 -2.44 -12.51
N GLY A 26 13.19 -3.09 -13.62
CA GLY A 26 13.14 -4.54 -13.83
C GLY A 26 11.75 -5.10 -14.20
N ASP A 27 11.70 -6.42 -14.31
CA ASP A 27 10.46 -7.14 -14.68
C ASP A 27 9.63 -7.54 -13.47
N TYR A 28 8.32 -7.49 -13.60
CA TYR A 28 7.36 -7.83 -12.54
C TYR A 28 6.46 -8.98 -12.97
N VAL A 29 6.12 -9.86 -12.03
CA VAL A 29 5.02 -10.81 -12.23
C VAL A 29 3.73 -9.99 -12.21
N ASP A 30 2.98 -10.02 -13.31
CA ASP A 30 1.71 -9.29 -13.41
C ASP A 30 0.53 -10.22 -13.11
N ILE A 31 -0.19 -9.91 -12.03
CA ILE A 31 -1.43 -10.58 -11.65
C ILE A 31 -2.62 -9.61 -11.64
N PHE A 32 -2.48 -8.42 -12.21
CA PHE A 32 -3.53 -7.41 -12.23
C PHE A 32 -4.76 -7.89 -13.00
N GLY A 33 -5.95 -7.84 -12.39
CA GLY A 33 -7.19 -8.34 -12.99
C GLY A 33 -7.25 -9.87 -13.14
N ALA A 34 -6.32 -10.59 -12.50
CA ALA A 34 -6.23 -12.05 -12.50
C ALA A 34 -6.05 -12.55 -11.06
N HIS A 35 -6.10 -13.87 -10.89
CA HIS A 35 -5.82 -14.53 -9.60
C HIS A 35 -6.61 -13.94 -8.41
N PRO A 36 -7.95 -13.97 -8.43
CA PRO A 36 -8.78 -13.42 -7.36
C PRO A 36 -8.44 -14.00 -5.97
N GLU A 37 -7.90 -15.22 -5.92
CA GLU A 37 -7.42 -15.87 -4.69
C GLU A 37 -6.31 -15.10 -3.96
N TYR A 38 -5.61 -14.18 -4.63
CA TYR A 38 -4.59 -13.31 -4.03
C TYR A 38 -5.10 -11.92 -3.65
N HIS A 39 -6.37 -11.63 -3.91
CA HIS A 39 -6.96 -10.29 -3.80
C HIS A 39 -8.15 -10.25 -2.82
N ASP A 40 -8.11 -11.08 -1.78
CA ASP A 40 -9.10 -11.06 -0.70
C ASP A 40 -8.72 -9.99 0.35
N PRO A 41 -9.60 -8.99 0.63
CA PRO A 41 -9.34 -7.98 1.65
C PRO A 41 -9.43 -8.50 3.09
N ASP A 42 -9.90 -9.73 3.34
CA ASP A 42 -9.92 -10.34 4.68
C ASP A 42 -8.49 -10.68 5.13
N ASP A 43 -8.13 -10.20 6.33
CA ASP A 43 -6.84 -10.45 6.96
C ASP A 43 -6.61 -11.97 7.19
N ALA A 44 -7.67 -12.75 7.38
CA ALA A 44 -7.58 -14.21 7.51
C ALA A 44 -7.08 -14.90 6.23
N SER A 45 -7.26 -14.26 5.07
CA SER A 45 -6.90 -14.76 3.74
C SER A 45 -5.47 -14.36 3.32
N TYR A 46 -4.84 -13.45 4.06
CA TYR A 46 -3.47 -12.98 3.76
C TYR A 46 -2.42 -14.08 3.64
N PRO A 47 -2.45 -15.20 4.40
CA PRO A 47 -1.48 -16.28 4.23
C PRO A 47 -1.38 -16.81 2.79
N VAL A 48 -2.47 -16.79 2.02
CA VAL A 48 -2.51 -17.24 0.61
C VAL A 48 -1.68 -16.31 -0.28
N ALA A 49 -1.97 -15.01 -0.29
CA ALA A 49 -1.22 -14.03 -1.06
C ALA A 49 0.24 -13.90 -0.58
N GLN A 50 0.49 -14.02 0.73
CA GLN A 50 1.85 -14.00 1.27
C GLN A 50 2.68 -15.22 0.85
N ALA A 51 2.07 -16.42 0.76
CA ALA A 51 2.77 -17.60 0.27
C ALA A 51 3.20 -17.43 -1.20
N PHE A 52 2.31 -16.86 -2.03
CA PHE A 52 2.64 -16.46 -3.40
C PHE A 52 3.79 -15.43 -3.44
N GLY A 53 3.70 -14.35 -2.67
CA GLY A 53 4.74 -13.32 -2.62
C GLY A 53 6.10 -13.85 -2.17
N ARG A 54 6.14 -14.75 -1.18
CA ARG A 54 7.37 -15.42 -0.74
C ARG A 54 7.97 -16.24 -1.87
N ARG A 55 7.16 -17.06 -2.55
CA ARG A 55 7.63 -17.87 -3.69
C ARG A 55 8.25 -17.01 -4.80
N VAL A 56 7.58 -15.94 -5.23
CA VAL A 56 8.12 -15.03 -6.26
C VAL A 56 9.44 -14.39 -5.82
N ARG A 57 9.52 -13.97 -4.55
CA ARG A 57 10.76 -13.41 -4.00
C ARG A 57 11.90 -14.42 -3.98
N ASP A 58 11.62 -15.64 -3.55
CA ASP A 58 12.61 -16.71 -3.36
C ASP A 58 13.08 -17.29 -4.71
N GLU A 59 12.21 -17.35 -5.73
CA GLU A 59 12.58 -17.66 -7.12
C GLU A 59 13.60 -16.65 -7.67
N GLY A 60 13.47 -15.38 -7.29
CA GLY A 60 14.46 -14.34 -7.55
C GLY A 60 14.67 -13.95 -9.02
N ALA A 61 13.84 -14.45 -9.93
CA ALA A 61 13.91 -14.18 -11.37
C ALA A 61 13.30 -12.82 -11.77
N ARG A 62 12.38 -12.29 -10.95
CA ARG A 62 11.68 -11.01 -11.19
C ARG A 62 11.97 -10.01 -10.08
N ALA A 63 11.86 -8.72 -10.39
CA ALA A 63 12.04 -7.62 -9.45
C ALA A 63 10.93 -7.60 -8.40
N GLY A 64 9.72 -8.03 -8.75
CA GLY A 64 8.57 -7.97 -7.87
C GLY A 64 7.25 -8.38 -8.49
N ILE A 65 6.15 -7.84 -7.97
CA ILE A 65 4.78 -8.16 -8.40
C ILE A 65 3.98 -6.87 -8.66
N ARG A 66 3.23 -6.84 -9.77
CA ARG A 66 2.13 -5.90 -10.02
C ARG A 66 0.81 -6.60 -9.71
N TYR A 67 -0.04 -5.98 -8.90
CA TYR A 67 -1.29 -6.59 -8.43
C TYR A 67 -2.41 -5.55 -8.30
N GLU A 68 -3.65 -6.01 -8.23
CA GLU A 68 -4.81 -5.13 -8.08
C GLU A 68 -5.02 -4.68 -6.63
N SER A 69 -5.55 -3.48 -6.43
CA SER A 69 -5.88 -2.96 -5.11
C SER A 69 -7.17 -3.56 -4.57
N VAL A 70 -7.06 -4.29 -3.46
CA VAL A 70 -8.21 -4.83 -2.69
C VAL A 70 -9.08 -3.74 -2.05
N ARG A 71 -8.61 -2.48 -2.04
CA ARG A 71 -9.32 -1.33 -1.44
C ARG A 71 -9.86 -0.34 -2.47
N HIS A 72 -9.47 -0.48 -3.74
CA HIS A 72 -9.88 0.43 -4.81
C HIS A 72 -9.80 -0.30 -6.15
N ALA A 73 -10.92 -0.91 -6.57
CA ALA A 73 -10.99 -1.70 -7.79
C ALA A 73 -10.52 -0.91 -9.03
N GLY A 74 -9.83 -1.57 -9.96
CA GLY A 74 -9.26 -0.96 -11.16
C GLY A 74 -7.94 -0.21 -10.95
N HIS A 75 -7.39 -0.17 -9.73
CA HIS A 75 -6.11 0.48 -9.43
C HIS A 75 -5.01 -0.53 -9.10
N ALA A 76 -3.82 -0.29 -9.65
CA ALA A 76 -2.67 -1.17 -9.43
C ALA A 76 -1.86 -0.77 -8.19
N ASN A 77 -1.35 -1.79 -7.51
CA ASN A 77 -0.28 -1.69 -6.53
C ASN A 77 0.94 -2.48 -7.02
N TRP A 78 2.08 -2.18 -6.41
CA TRP A 78 3.36 -2.77 -6.78
C TRP A 78 4.15 -3.10 -5.53
N VAL A 79 4.88 -4.22 -5.57
CA VAL A 79 5.91 -4.55 -4.59
C VAL A 79 7.19 -4.84 -5.35
N CYS A 80 8.30 -4.23 -4.93
CA CYS A 80 9.64 -4.54 -5.41
C CYS A 80 10.42 -5.23 -4.30
N PHE A 81 10.93 -6.43 -4.57
CA PHE A 81 11.72 -7.21 -3.62
C PHE A 81 13.22 -6.92 -3.68
N ARG A 82 13.65 -6.05 -4.61
CA ARG A 82 15.06 -5.71 -4.85
C ARG A 82 15.27 -4.22 -4.61
N PRO A 83 15.67 -3.80 -3.38
CA PRO A 83 15.86 -2.38 -3.07
C PRO A 83 16.71 -1.58 -4.06
N PRO A 84 17.79 -2.13 -4.66
CA PRO A 84 18.58 -1.40 -5.68
C PRO A 84 17.81 -1.04 -6.97
N LEU A 85 16.67 -1.69 -7.25
CA LEU A 85 15.81 -1.38 -8.40
C LEU A 85 14.76 -0.31 -8.10
N ILE A 86 14.74 0.22 -6.87
CA ILE A 86 13.90 1.36 -6.48
C ILE A 86 14.74 2.63 -6.66
N GLN A 87 14.53 3.33 -7.77
CA GLN A 87 15.37 4.43 -8.20
C GLN A 87 14.66 5.78 -8.06
N ASN A 88 15.43 6.87 -8.15
CA ASN A 88 14.91 8.25 -8.21
C ASN A 88 13.94 8.61 -7.08
N VAL A 89 14.16 8.05 -5.88
CA VAL A 89 13.28 8.25 -4.72
C VAL A 89 13.29 9.72 -4.32
N THR A 90 12.15 10.38 -4.49
CA THR A 90 11.97 11.81 -4.18
C THR A 90 10.81 11.99 -3.22
N GLN A 91 11.05 12.72 -2.15
CA GLN A 91 9.98 13.19 -1.28
C GLN A 91 9.19 14.28 -2.03
N ALA A 92 7.92 13.98 -2.33
CA ALA A 92 7.04 14.86 -3.07
C ALA A 92 6.18 15.68 -2.09
N LYS A 93 4.86 15.49 -2.12
CA LYS A 93 3.91 16.26 -1.34
C LYS A 93 3.88 15.84 0.13
N HIS A 94 3.52 16.78 0.99
CA HIS A 94 3.23 16.51 2.39
C HIS A 94 1.75 16.69 2.67
N PHE A 95 1.20 15.81 3.49
CA PHE A 95 -0.22 15.84 3.83
C PHE A 95 -0.41 15.86 5.34
N ARG A 96 -1.29 16.74 5.80
CA ARG A 96 -1.90 16.63 7.13
C ARG A 96 -3.25 15.95 6.97
N ILE A 97 -3.45 14.86 7.70
CA ILE A 97 -4.69 14.09 7.72
C ILE A 97 -5.31 14.23 9.10
N GLU A 98 -6.50 14.80 9.15
CA GLU A 98 -7.31 14.97 10.34
C GLU A 98 -8.50 14.03 10.28
N VAL A 99 -8.53 13.08 11.22
CA VAL A 99 -9.55 12.05 11.32
C VAL A 99 -10.38 12.29 12.58
N PRO A 100 -11.65 12.73 12.45
CA PRO A 100 -12.56 12.77 13.59
C PRO A 100 -13.10 11.37 13.91
N ARG A 101 -13.60 11.20 15.14
CA ARG A 101 -14.28 9.98 15.61
C ARG A 101 -15.42 9.56 14.67
N THR A 102 -16.23 10.53 14.25
CA THR A 102 -17.33 10.36 13.27
C THR A 102 -17.26 11.49 12.23
N GLY A 103 -17.90 11.31 11.07
CA GLY A 103 -17.97 12.34 10.03
C GLY A 103 -16.90 12.24 8.94
N ARG A 104 -16.47 13.36 8.38
CA ARG A 104 -15.57 13.41 7.21
C ARG A 104 -14.10 13.49 7.61
N VAL A 105 -13.24 12.74 6.93
CA VAL A 105 -11.78 12.90 7.03
C VAL A 105 -11.35 14.11 6.20
N VAL A 106 -10.51 14.96 6.78
CA VAL A 106 -9.96 16.15 6.11
C VAL A 106 -8.51 15.89 5.78
N VAL A 107 -8.15 16.08 4.51
CA VAL A 107 -6.77 15.94 4.02
C VAL A 107 -6.35 17.30 3.46
N ARG A 108 -5.22 17.82 3.93
CA ARG A 108 -4.64 19.08 3.46
C ARG A 108 -3.22 18.82 2.97
N GLN A 109 -2.89 19.25 1.76
CA GLN A 109 -1.49 19.35 1.34
C GLN A 109 -0.85 20.52 2.10
N VAL A 110 0.30 20.28 2.74
CA VAL A 110 0.99 21.28 3.59
C VAL A 110 2.34 21.74 3.02
N SER A 111 2.87 21.00 2.04
CA SER A 111 3.93 21.43 1.11
C SER A 111 3.97 20.54 -0.12
#